data_AF-A0A1R2ASF8-F1
#
_entry.id   AF-A0A1R2ASF8-F1
#
_cell.length_a   1.000
_cell.length_b   1.000
_cell.length_c   1.000
_cell.angle_alpha   90.00
_cell.angle_beta   90.00
_cell.angle_gamma   90.00
#
_symmetry.space_group_name_H-M   'P 1'
#
loop_
_entity.id
_entity.type
_entity.pdbx_description
1 polymer ?
#
loop_
_entity_poly.entity_id
_entity_poly.type
_entity_poly.pdbx_seq_one_letter_code
_entity_poly.pdbx_strand_id
1 'polypeptide(L)'
;MENEAFELDEYQIDQEPQTWYEDYSSTYNYTLDSIDPHIPENSIQKKSRGRQAKSVNEVKALQCFFKNNKAPKKEYIRCKIIRGQKRAIRHALNNRIPTTTIHKVNHLNPYEIQAWNSFALDVKKYEDVFKEISKTENGPKTDGAAKRKNSEKFVSPEIQKSFNDLYCKDYFGDSLVLENYKLYIDVIFALNEPENLIKRFDFSCCNSANNKHFPDCYMKWENLKQYLKVEMMEDLGVIASCVSNASNQEVSGFEFFTDDFTD
;
A
#
# COMPACT_ATOMS: atom_id res chain seq x y z
N MET A 1 -11.25 -64.79 28.33
CA MET A 1 -10.89 -63.59 27.55
C MET A 1 -10.72 -62.49 28.57
N GLU A 2 -9.48 -62.03 28.66
CA GLU A 2 -8.86 -61.41 29.82
C GLU A 2 -9.26 -59.93 29.97
N ASN A 3 -9.24 -59.49 31.23
CA ASN A 3 -9.41 -58.10 31.64
C ASN A 3 -8.07 -57.37 31.46
N GLU A 4 -8.00 -56.42 30.53
CA GLU A 4 -6.86 -55.49 30.44
C GLU A 4 -7.11 -54.27 31.32
N ALA A 5 -6.28 -54.17 32.36
CA ALA A 5 -6.19 -53.03 33.26
C ALA A 5 -5.45 -51.89 32.57
N PHE A 6 -6.00 -50.69 32.67
CA PHE A 6 -5.45 -49.45 32.11
C PHE A 6 -4.55 -48.78 33.16
N GLU A 7 -3.23 -48.88 32.97
CA GLU A 7 -2.23 -48.18 33.79
C GLU A 7 -2.18 -46.69 33.41
N LEU A 8 -2.30 -45.83 34.42
CA LEU A 8 -2.14 -44.38 34.33
C LEU A 8 -0.66 -44.04 34.57
N ASP A 9 0.04 -43.66 33.52
CA ASP A 9 1.43 -43.22 33.59
C ASP A 9 1.59 -41.85 34.26
N GLU A 10 2.64 -41.81 35.08
CA GLU A 10 2.98 -40.76 36.02
C GLU A 10 3.47 -39.45 35.38
N TYR A 11 3.14 -38.40 36.11
CA TYR A 11 3.48 -37.00 35.98
C TYR A 11 5.01 -36.78 35.87
N GLN A 12 5.51 -36.23 34.75
CA GLN A 12 6.89 -35.73 34.66
C GLN A 12 6.95 -34.22 34.98
N ILE A 13 7.85 -33.93 35.91
CA ILE A 13 8.11 -32.65 36.58
C ILE A 13 8.85 -31.69 35.63
N ASP A 14 8.33 -30.48 35.53
CA ASP A 14 8.90 -29.33 34.82
C ASP A 14 10.31 -28.98 35.35
N GLN A 15 11.30 -28.98 34.46
CA GLN A 15 12.58 -28.29 34.70
C GLN A 15 12.56 -26.95 33.95
N GLU A 16 12.50 -25.85 34.71
CA GLU A 16 12.67 -24.51 34.17
C GLU A 16 14.12 -24.32 33.67
N PRO A 17 14.32 -23.82 32.44
CA PRO A 17 15.65 -23.51 31.94
C PRO A 17 16.20 -22.25 32.62
N GLN A 18 17.26 -22.46 33.40
CA GLN A 18 18.06 -21.42 34.04
C GLN A 18 18.78 -20.58 32.98
N THR A 19 18.28 -19.37 32.70
CA THR A 19 18.94 -18.42 31.80
C THR A 19 20.04 -17.68 32.54
N TRP A 20 21.27 -17.83 32.08
CA TRP A 20 22.42 -17.08 32.56
C TRP A 20 22.40 -15.69 31.94
N TYR A 21 22.25 -14.66 32.77
CA TYR A 21 22.30 -13.25 32.36
C TYR A 21 23.75 -12.78 32.41
N GLU A 22 24.40 -12.66 31.25
CA GLU A 22 25.73 -12.04 31.16
C GLU A 22 25.58 -10.51 31.23
N ASP A 23 26.13 -9.92 32.28
CA ASP A 23 26.13 -8.48 32.55
C ASP A 23 27.20 -7.78 31.70
N TYR A 24 26.81 -7.24 30.54
CA TYR A 24 27.68 -6.47 29.63
C TYR A 24 27.77 -4.98 30.01
N SER A 25 27.99 -4.66 31.29
CA SER A 25 28.08 -3.28 31.78
C SER A 25 29.51 -2.71 31.81
N SER A 26 30.39 -3.07 30.87
CA SER A 26 31.72 -2.46 30.73
C SER A 26 31.91 -1.81 29.36
N THR A 27 31.17 -0.75 29.07
CA THR A 27 31.55 0.17 28.00
C THR A 27 32.73 1.02 28.49
N TYR A 28 33.93 0.67 28.03
CA TYR A 28 35.12 1.50 28.16
C TYR A 28 34.87 2.86 27.48
N ASN A 29 34.87 3.92 28.29
CA ASN A 29 34.95 5.30 27.80
C ASN A 29 36.39 5.54 27.30
N TYR A 30 36.64 5.27 26.02
CA TYR A 30 37.80 5.84 25.35
C TYR A 30 37.53 7.32 25.10
N THR A 31 38.10 8.17 25.93
CA THR A 31 38.23 9.60 25.69
C THR A 31 39.04 9.81 24.41
N LEU A 32 38.35 10.35 23.40
CA LEU A 32 38.85 10.79 22.10
C LEU A 32 39.68 12.09 22.25
N ASP A 33 40.65 12.09 23.14
CA ASP A 33 41.61 13.19 23.24
C ASP A 33 42.86 12.78 22.48
N SER A 34 42.93 13.15 21.18
CA SER A 34 44.13 13.37 20.34
C SER A 34 43.86 13.03 18.86
N ILE A 35 42.87 13.67 18.23
CA ILE A 35 42.84 13.75 16.76
C ILE A 35 42.99 15.21 16.36
N ASP A 36 44.14 15.46 15.73
CA ASP A 36 44.61 16.73 15.20
C ASP A 36 43.65 17.26 14.11
N PRO A 37 43.06 18.47 14.25
CA PRO A 37 42.06 18.98 13.32
C PRO A 37 42.72 19.78 12.18
N HIS A 38 43.41 19.10 11.26
CA HIS A 38 43.58 19.67 9.93
C HIS A 38 42.30 19.42 9.11
N ILE A 39 41.33 20.31 9.28
CA ILE A 39 40.10 20.36 8.50
C ILE A 39 40.48 20.93 7.11
N PRO A 40 40.41 20.15 6.01
CA PRO A 40 40.55 20.73 4.68
C PRO A 40 39.40 21.71 4.43
N GLU A 41 39.75 22.94 4.04
CA GLU A 41 38.83 24.00 3.58
C GLU A 41 38.17 23.62 2.25
N ASN A 42 37.33 22.59 2.27
CA ASN A 42 36.29 22.42 1.28
C ASN A 42 34.98 22.41 2.06
N SER A 43 34.40 23.59 2.19
CA SER A 43 33.11 23.82 2.81
C SER A 43 32.05 23.00 2.09
N ILE A 44 31.83 21.77 2.58
CA ILE A 44 30.73 20.92 2.16
C ILE A 44 29.47 21.71 2.49
N GLN A 45 28.90 22.36 1.48
CA GLN A 45 27.62 23.05 1.58
C GLN A 45 26.63 22.01 2.08
N LYS A 46 26.28 22.10 3.37
CA LYS A 46 25.25 21.26 3.98
C LYS A 46 23.95 21.62 3.28
N LYS A 47 23.61 20.87 2.22
CA LYS A 47 22.28 20.95 1.60
C LYS A 47 21.27 20.83 2.73
N SER A 48 20.46 21.87 2.92
CA SER A 48 19.43 21.87 3.93
C SER A 48 18.59 20.61 3.68
N ARG A 49 18.56 19.70 4.67
CA ARG A 49 17.72 18.50 4.64
C ARG A 49 16.28 18.94 4.88
N GLY A 50 15.74 19.75 3.97
CA GLY A 50 14.37 20.18 3.97
C GLY A 50 13.48 19.00 3.62
N ARG A 51 12.50 18.72 4.47
CA ARG A 51 11.43 17.79 4.14
C ARG A 51 10.62 18.40 2.99
N GLN A 52 10.50 17.70 1.86
CA GLN A 52 9.66 18.15 0.76
C GLN A 52 8.22 18.32 1.27
N ALA A 53 7.56 19.40 0.84
CA ALA A 53 6.16 19.64 1.15
C ALA A 53 5.30 18.49 0.60
N LYS A 54 4.22 18.16 1.31
CA LYS A 54 3.24 17.18 0.82
C LYS A 54 2.48 17.77 -0.36
N SER A 55 2.08 16.94 -1.31
CA SER A 55 1.18 17.38 -2.38
C SER A 55 -0.18 17.76 -1.82
N VAL A 56 -0.87 18.68 -2.47
CA VAL A 56 -2.22 19.09 -2.08
C VAL A 56 -3.19 17.91 -2.15
N ASN A 57 -3.05 17.07 -3.18
CA ASN A 57 -3.86 15.87 -3.38
C ASN A 57 -3.67 14.85 -2.26
N GLU A 58 -2.41 14.55 -1.86
CA GLU A 58 -2.12 13.67 -0.72
C GLU A 58 -2.78 14.17 0.56
N VAL A 59 -2.65 15.47 0.84
CA VAL A 59 -3.22 16.07 2.06
C VAL A 59 -4.74 15.95 2.04
N LYS A 60 -5.38 16.36 0.95
CA LYS A 60 -6.84 16.30 0.78
C LYS A 60 -7.39 14.88 0.94
N ALA A 61 -6.74 13.91 0.30
CA ALA A 61 -7.18 12.52 0.33
C ALA A 61 -6.95 11.85 1.69
N LEU A 62 -5.80 12.08 2.35
CA LEU A 62 -5.41 11.28 3.50
C LEU A 62 -5.72 11.93 4.86
N GLN A 63 -5.81 13.25 4.94
CA GLN A 63 -5.98 13.95 6.22
C GLN A 63 -7.35 13.72 6.86
N CYS A 64 -8.34 13.27 6.08
CA CYS A 64 -9.68 12.99 6.55
C CYS A 64 -9.87 11.59 7.18
N PHE A 65 -8.81 10.77 7.21
CA PHE A 65 -8.77 9.42 7.76
C PHE A 65 -7.96 9.33 9.06
N PHE A 66 -8.20 8.27 9.85
CA PHE A 66 -7.64 8.10 11.18
C PHE A 66 -7.09 6.69 11.38
N LYS A 67 -5.82 6.61 11.79
CA LYS A 67 -5.15 5.41 12.28
C LYS A 67 -4.47 5.77 13.60
N ASN A 68 -4.93 5.22 14.72
CA ASN A 68 -4.46 5.58 16.06
C ASN A 68 -4.48 7.11 16.29
N ASN A 69 -5.61 7.76 15.96
CA ASN A 69 -5.82 9.21 16.05
C ASN A 69 -4.92 10.08 15.15
N LYS A 70 -4.23 9.49 14.16
CA LYS A 70 -3.37 10.23 13.20
C LYS A 70 -3.75 9.88 11.77
N ALA A 71 -3.54 10.83 10.84
CA ALA A 71 -3.71 10.54 9.42
C ALA A 71 -2.75 9.41 8.98
N PRO A 72 -3.21 8.46 8.14
CA PRO A 72 -2.34 7.42 7.60
C PRO A 72 -1.21 8.03 6.78
N LYS A 73 -0.02 7.43 6.87
CA LYS A 73 1.15 7.86 6.07
C LYS A 73 0.97 7.40 4.62
N LYS A 74 1.36 8.22 3.64
CA LYS A 74 1.31 7.85 2.22
C LYS A 74 2.09 6.56 1.91
N GLU A 75 3.25 6.38 2.54
CA GLU A 75 4.10 5.20 2.33
C GLU A 75 3.45 3.92 2.86
N TYR A 76 2.64 4.03 3.93
CA TYR A 76 1.87 2.90 4.44
C TYR A 76 0.85 2.43 3.40
N ILE A 77 0.11 3.37 2.81
CA ILE A 77 -0.91 3.08 1.82
C ILE A 77 -0.29 2.49 0.55
N ARG A 78 0.75 3.13 0.02
CA ARG A 78 1.50 2.64 -1.16
C ARG A 78 2.03 1.22 -0.97
N CYS A 79 2.70 0.98 0.15
CA CYS A 79 3.19 -0.35 0.53
C CYS A 79 2.06 -1.38 0.54
N LYS A 80 0.94 -1.05 1.19
CA LYS A 80 -0.19 -1.95 1.35
C LYS A 80 -0.86 -2.29 0.02
N ILE A 81 -1.05 -1.30 -0.84
CA ILE A 81 -1.69 -1.49 -2.15
C ILE A 81 -0.76 -2.23 -3.11
N ILE A 82 0.50 -1.81 -3.26
CA ILE A 82 1.44 -2.47 -4.19
C ILE A 82 1.68 -3.93 -3.79
N ARG A 83 1.86 -4.22 -2.49
CA ARG A 83 1.96 -5.61 -2.01
C ARG A 83 0.68 -6.40 -2.26
N GLY A 84 -0.47 -5.76 -2.06
CA GLY A 84 -1.76 -6.32 -2.36
C GLY A 84 -1.90 -6.69 -3.84
N GLN A 85 -1.53 -5.78 -4.74
CA GLN A 85 -1.56 -5.99 -6.19
C GLN A 85 -0.67 -7.17 -6.58
N LYS A 86 0.60 -7.19 -6.14
CA LYS A 86 1.50 -8.31 -6.41
C LYS A 86 0.93 -9.65 -5.93
N ARG A 87 0.24 -9.66 -4.79
CA ARG A 87 -0.45 -10.86 -4.28
C ARG A 87 -1.66 -11.24 -5.13
N ALA A 88 -2.46 -10.27 -5.56
CA ALA A 88 -3.58 -10.46 -6.47
C ALA A 88 -3.12 -11.02 -7.82
N ILE A 89 -2.01 -10.51 -8.39
CA ILE A 89 -1.40 -11.05 -9.60
C ILE A 89 -1.08 -12.54 -9.42
N ARG A 90 -0.44 -12.94 -8.31
CA ARG A 90 -0.16 -14.36 -8.05
C ARG A 90 -1.43 -15.20 -7.90
N HIS A 91 -2.51 -14.63 -7.35
CA HIS A 91 -3.80 -15.32 -7.29
C HIS A 91 -4.38 -15.52 -8.70
N ALA A 92 -4.40 -14.48 -9.54
CA ALA A 92 -4.86 -14.54 -10.93
C ALA A 92 -4.04 -15.52 -11.78
N LEU A 93 -2.70 -15.49 -11.68
CA LEU A 93 -1.81 -16.43 -12.38
C LEU A 93 -2.10 -17.89 -12.03
N ASN A 94 -2.54 -18.17 -10.81
CA ASN A 94 -2.90 -19.51 -10.33
C ASN A 94 -4.40 -19.83 -10.51
N ASN A 95 -5.17 -19.00 -11.21
CA ASN A 95 -6.63 -19.13 -11.37
C ASN A 95 -7.38 -19.23 -10.03
N ARG A 96 -6.91 -18.51 -9.00
CA ARG A 96 -7.52 -18.47 -7.67
C ARG A 96 -8.14 -17.12 -7.42
N ILE A 97 -9.36 -17.11 -6.90
CA ILE A 97 -10.01 -15.89 -6.40
C ILE A 97 -9.55 -15.65 -4.95
N PRO A 98 -9.15 -14.43 -4.60
CA PRO A 98 -8.68 -14.09 -3.27
C PRO A 98 -9.79 -14.11 -2.22
N THR A 99 -9.60 -14.87 -1.15
CA THR A 99 -10.56 -14.98 -0.04
C THR A 99 -10.15 -14.18 1.21
N THR A 100 -8.96 -13.57 1.20
CA THR A 100 -8.37 -12.86 2.35
C THR A 100 -7.66 -11.57 1.93
N THR A 101 -7.22 -10.79 2.92
CA THR A 101 -6.45 -9.54 2.76
C THR A 101 -7.23 -8.37 2.14
N ILE A 102 -6.53 -7.33 1.65
CA ILE A 102 -7.11 -6.08 1.14
C ILE A 102 -7.93 -6.30 -0.15
N HIS A 103 -7.61 -7.32 -0.95
CA HIS A 103 -8.26 -7.62 -2.24
C HIS A 103 -9.16 -8.86 -2.15
N LYS A 104 -9.70 -9.17 -0.97
CA LYS A 104 -10.72 -10.21 -0.82
C LYS A 104 -11.88 -9.94 -1.78
N VAL A 105 -12.38 -10.98 -2.44
CA VAL A 105 -13.53 -10.92 -3.35
C VAL A 105 -14.67 -11.76 -2.77
N ASN A 106 -15.85 -11.19 -2.67
CA ASN A 106 -17.06 -11.94 -2.35
C ASN A 106 -17.65 -12.57 -3.63
N HIS A 107 -17.65 -13.90 -3.70
CA HIS A 107 -18.17 -14.66 -4.84
C HIS A 107 -19.67 -14.50 -5.07
N LEU A 108 -20.41 -14.06 -4.06
CA LEU A 108 -21.84 -13.79 -4.18
C LEU A 108 -22.14 -12.38 -4.68
N ASN A 109 -21.14 -11.50 -4.72
CA ASN A 109 -21.29 -10.13 -5.19
C ASN A 109 -20.87 -10.04 -6.68
N PRO A 110 -21.80 -9.82 -7.62
CA PRO A 110 -21.49 -9.78 -9.05
C PRO A 110 -20.52 -8.65 -9.41
N TYR A 111 -20.55 -7.51 -8.71
CA TYR A 111 -19.66 -6.37 -8.97
C TYR A 111 -18.22 -6.69 -8.59
N GLU A 112 -17.99 -7.33 -7.44
CA GLU A 112 -16.64 -7.76 -7.03
C GLU A 112 -16.08 -8.83 -7.96
N ILE A 113 -16.91 -9.77 -8.40
CA ILE A 113 -16.50 -10.81 -9.36
C ILE A 113 -16.20 -10.22 -10.73
N GLN A 114 -17.01 -9.28 -11.22
CA GLN A 114 -16.75 -8.59 -12.47
C GLN A 114 -15.41 -7.83 -12.43
N ALA A 115 -15.17 -7.05 -11.37
CA ALA A 115 -13.91 -6.32 -11.20
C ALA A 115 -12.71 -7.29 -11.14
N TRP A 116 -12.84 -8.40 -10.40
CA TRP A 116 -11.81 -9.43 -10.34
C TRP A 116 -11.53 -10.05 -11.70
N ASN A 117 -12.56 -10.39 -12.47
CA ASN A 117 -12.41 -11.02 -13.78
C ASN A 117 -11.70 -10.07 -14.76
N SER A 118 -12.07 -8.79 -14.79
CA SER A 118 -11.37 -7.78 -15.61
C SER A 118 -9.89 -7.70 -15.25
N PHE A 119 -9.56 -7.64 -13.96
CA PHE A 119 -8.18 -7.64 -13.48
C PHE A 119 -7.43 -8.93 -13.85
N ALA A 120 -8.03 -10.10 -13.62
CA ALA A 120 -7.41 -11.39 -13.86
C ALA A 120 -7.19 -11.67 -15.37
N LEU A 121 -8.13 -11.25 -16.22
CA LEU A 121 -8.00 -11.32 -17.67
C LEU A 121 -6.81 -10.49 -18.17
N ASP A 122 -6.63 -9.29 -17.65
CA ASP A 122 -5.49 -8.44 -17.99
C ASP A 122 -4.15 -9.05 -17.54
N VAL A 123 -4.10 -9.62 -16.33
CA VAL A 123 -2.92 -10.37 -15.86
C VAL A 123 -2.60 -11.55 -16.78
N LYS A 124 -3.61 -12.30 -17.22
CA LYS A 124 -3.44 -13.46 -18.09
C LYS A 124 -3.00 -13.10 -19.50
N LYS A 125 -3.46 -11.95 -20.01
CA LYS A 125 -3.05 -11.42 -21.31
C LYS A 125 -1.55 -11.14 -21.39
N TYR A 126 -0.93 -10.72 -20.29
CA TYR A 126 0.49 -10.40 -20.19
C TYR A 126 1.20 -11.24 -19.11
N GLU A 127 0.93 -12.55 -19.11
CA GLU A 127 1.34 -13.46 -18.03
C GLU A 127 2.85 -13.40 -17.72
N ASP A 128 3.73 -13.42 -18.72
CA ASP A 128 5.18 -13.43 -18.51
C ASP A 128 5.68 -12.16 -17.80
N VAL A 129 5.14 -11.00 -18.18
CA VAL A 129 5.46 -9.70 -17.58
C VAL A 129 5.03 -9.69 -16.11
N PHE A 130 3.78 -10.06 -15.84
CA PHE A 130 3.24 -10.04 -14.48
C PHE A 130 3.81 -11.13 -13.57
N LYS A 131 4.25 -12.26 -14.13
CA LYS A 131 4.98 -13.29 -13.41
C LYS A 131 6.30 -12.74 -12.85
N GLU A 132 7.00 -11.90 -13.60
CA GLU A 132 8.22 -11.22 -13.14
C GLU A 132 7.93 -10.14 -12.10
N ILE A 133 6.98 -9.23 -12.38
CA ILE A 133 6.63 -8.11 -11.49
C ILE A 133 6.15 -8.58 -10.11
N SER A 134 5.39 -9.69 -10.08
CA SER A 134 4.77 -10.21 -8.86
C SER A 134 5.74 -10.86 -7.87
N LYS A 135 7.00 -11.07 -8.26
CA LYS A 135 8.02 -11.62 -7.38
C LYS A 135 8.33 -10.64 -6.25
N THR A 136 8.52 -11.20 -5.05
CA THR A 136 8.82 -10.43 -3.82
C THR A 136 10.26 -9.94 -3.75
N GLU A 137 11.14 -10.45 -4.60
CA GLU A 137 12.53 -9.98 -4.73
C GLU A 137 12.62 -8.61 -5.43
N ASN A 138 11.64 -8.28 -6.27
CA ASN A 138 11.51 -6.99 -6.97
C ASN A 138 10.85 -5.90 -6.10
N GLY A 139 10.94 -6.04 -4.76
CA GLY A 139 10.39 -5.12 -3.78
C GLY A 139 11.47 -4.22 -3.15
N PRO A 140 11.09 -3.14 -2.46
CA PRO A 140 12.05 -2.35 -1.69
C PRO A 140 12.63 -3.19 -0.54
N LYS A 141 13.74 -2.75 0.08
CA LYS A 141 14.44 -3.51 1.14
C LYS A 141 13.58 -3.88 2.35
N THR A 142 12.45 -3.19 2.55
CA THR A 142 11.46 -3.49 3.59
C THR A 142 10.53 -4.65 3.23
N ASP A 143 10.61 -5.21 2.02
CA ASP A 143 9.89 -6.40 1.59
C ASP A 143 10.67 -7.66 1.95
N GLY A 144 9.99 -8.61 2.61
CA GLY A 144 10.65 -9.64 3.43
C GLY A 144 11.57 -10.59 2.68
N ALA A 145 11.41 -10.75 1.36
CA ALA A 145 12.31 -11.55 0.52
C ALA A 145 13.55 -10.76 0.09
N ALA A 146 13.41 -9.48 -0.26
CA ALA A 146 14.53 -8.58 -0.55
C ALA A 146 15.44 -8.39 0.67
N LYS A 147 14.89 -8.45 1.90
CA LYS A 147 15.70 -8.44 3.13
C LYS A 147 16.54 -9.72 3.30
N ARG A 148 16.01 -10.90 2.90
CA ARG A 148 16.63 -12.22 3.14
C ARG A 148 17.70 -12.61 2.12
N LYS A 149 17.54 -12.27 0.84
CA LYS A 149 18.60 -12.49 -0.16
C LYS A 149 19.82 -11.57 0.02
N ASN A 150 19.62 -10.42 0.66
CA ASN A 150 20.62 -9.36 0.77
C ASN A 150 21.37 -9.34 2.12
N SER A 151 21.18 -10.35 2.99
CA SER A 151 21.95 -10.47 4.23
C SER A 151 23.38 -10.97 4.02
N GLU A 152 23.70 -11.53 2.84
CA GLU A 152 25.01 -12.19 2.62
C GLU A 152 25.94 -11.48 1.62
N LYS A 153 25.48 -10.63 0.70
CA LYS A 153 26.38 -9.93 -0.23
C LYS A 153 25.83 -8.56 -0.63
N PHE A 154 26.74 -7.57 -0.65
CA PHE A 154 26.68 -6.26 -1.31
C PHE A 154 25.31 -5.85 -1.81
N VAL A 155 24.61 -5.08 -0.98
CA VAL A 155 23.38 -4.42 -1.40
C VAL A 155 23.74 -3.44 -2.52
N SER A 156 23.26 -3.68 -3.75
CA SER A 156 23.37 -2.65 -4.79
C SER A 156 22.80 -1.34 -4.21
N PRO A 157 23.55 -0.23 -4.27
CA PRO A 157 23.09 1.06 -3.77
C PRO A 157 21.80 1.55 -4.46
N GLU A 158 21.41 0.91 -5.57
CA GLU A 158 20.26 1.25 -6.40
C GLU A 158 18.91 0.80 -5.81
N ILE A 159 18.89 -0.24 -4.95
CA ILE A 159 17.63 -0.74 -4.38
C ILE A 159 17.07 0.25 -3.34
N GLN A 160 15.82 0.66 -3.54
CA GLN A 160 15.12 1.58 -2.63
C GLN A 160 14.82 0.94 -1.26
N LYS A 161 14.93 1.74 -0.18
CA LYS A 161 14.69 1.25 1.19
C LYS A 161 13.20 1.06 1.53
N SER A 162 12.32 1.82 0.89
CA SER A 162 10.89 1.84 1.16
C SER A 162 10.10 2.09 -0.12
N PHE A 163 8.78 2.05 -0.01
CA PHE A 163 7.83 2.52 -1.04
C PHE A 163 7.82 4.06 -1.09
N ASN A 164 8.99 4.66 -1.30
CA ASN A 164 9.17 6.10 -1.46
C ASN A 164 8.73 6.55 -2.87
N ASP A 165 8.78 7.86 -3.13
CA ASP A 165 8.37 8.42 -4.42
C ASP A 165 9.19 7.84 -5.58
N LEU A 166 10.51 7.64 -5.40
CA LEU A 166 11.38 7.05 -6.43
C LEU A 166 10.96 5.62 -6.79
N TYR A 167 10.80 4.73 -5.80
CA TYR A 167 10.34 3.36 -6.05
C TYR A 167 8.99 3.33 -6.75
N CYS A 168 8.03 4.14 -6.27
CA CYS A 168 6.69 4.15 -6.86
C CYS A 168 6.71 4.70 -8.28
N LYS A 169 7.53 5.72 -8.57
CA LYS A 169 7.70 6.25 -9.92
C LYS A 169 8.27 5.18 -10.86
N ASP A 170 9.29 4.44 -10.43
CA ASP A 170 9.87 3.36 -11.23
C ASP A 170 8.86 2.22 -11.45
N TYR A 171 8.15 1.83 -10.40
CA TYR A 171 7.14 0.76 -10.45
C TYR A 171 5.97 1.09 -11.39
N PHE A 172 5.46 2.31 -11.33
CA PHE A 172 4.35 2.77 -12.18
C PHE A 172 4.80 3.35 -13.53
N GLY A 173 6.11 3.42 -13.79
CA GLY A 173 6.65 3.88 -15.07
C GLY A 173 6.38 2.92 -16.23
N ASP A 174 6.12 1.64 -15.93
CA ASP A 174 5.62 0.66 -16.91
C ASP A 174 4.10 0.83 -17.10
N SER A 175 3.69 1.10 -18.34
CA SER A 175 2.28 1.32 -18.68
C SER A 175 1.40 0.10 -18.42
N LEU A 176 1.92 -1.13 -18.58
CA LEU A 176 1.17 -2.36 -18.28
C LEU A 176 0.92 -2.47 -16.78
N VAL A 177 1.92 -2.18 -15.95
CA VAL A 177 1.77 -2.17 -14.49
C VAL A 177 0.74 -1.13 -14.06
N LEU A 178 0.79 0.06 -14.65
CA LEU A 178 -0.11 1.17 -14.34
C LEU A 178 -1.56 0.85 -14.69
N GLU A 179 -1.84 0.34 -15.90
CA GLU A 179 -3.21 -0.02 -16.30
C GLU A 179 -3.77 -1.17 -15.46
N ASN A 180 -2.96 -2.20 -15.23
CA ASN A 180 -3.34 -3.30 -14.34
C ASN A 180 -3.59 -2.83 -12.89
N TYR A 181 -2.80 -1.87 -12.41
CA TYR A 181 -2.98 -1.28 -11.10
C TYR A 181 -4.32 -0.54 -10.99
N LYS A 182 -4.76 0.18 -12.04
CA LYS A 182 -6.07 0.84 -12.06
C LYS A 182 -7.21 -0.18 -11.93
N LEU A 183 -7.12 -1.31 -12.64
CA LEU A 183 -8.06 -2.44 -12.49
C LEU A 183 -8.03 -3.02 -11.08
N TYR A 184 -6.85 -3.11 -10.49
CA TYR A 184 -6.69 -3.58 -9.10
C TYR A 184 -7.33 -2.64 -8.07
N ILE A 185 -7.27 -1.32 -8.27
CA ILE A 185 -8.01 -0.36 -7.45
C ILE A 185 -9.52 -0.61 -7.55
N ASP A 186 -10.03 -0.89 -8.76
CA ASP A 186 -11.45 -1.23 -8.93
C ASP A 186 -11.83 -2.51 -8.18
N VAL A 187 -10.95 -3.51 -8.09
CA VAL A 187 -11.18 -4.70 -7.25
C VAL A 187 -11.32 -4.35 -5.77
N ILE A 188 -10.48 -3.45 -5.24
CA ILE A 188 -10.53 -3.06 -3.82
C ILE A 188 -11.84 -2.31 -3.51
N PHE A 189 -12.27 -1.44 -4.42
CA PHE A 189 -13.42 -0.54 -4.23
C PHE A 189 -14.72 -1.02 -4.87
N ALA A 190 -14.76 -2.26 -5.40
CA ALA A 190 -15.96 -2.83 -5.99
C ALA A 190 -17.13 -2.96 -4.99
N LEU A 191 -16.82 -3.09 -3.69
CA LEU A 191 -17.77 -2.91 -2.59
C LEU A 191 -17.38 -1.68 -1.77
N ASN A 192 -17.92 -0.52 -2.15
CA ASN A 192 -17.61 0.78 -1.58
C ASN A 192 -18.35 1.06 -0.24
N GLU A 193 -18.44 0.05 0.62
CA GLU A 193 -19.01 0.18 1.95
C GLU A 193 -17.91 0.53 2.97
N PRO A 194 -18.07 1.59 3.78
CA PRO A 194 -17.07 2.02 4.75
C PRO A 194 -16.57 0.90 5.67
N GLU A 195 -17.44 0.02 6.18
CA GLU A 195 -17.07 -1.07 7.07
C GLU A 195 -16.16 -2.08 6.38
N ASN A 196 -16.39 -2.34 5.09
CA ASN A 196 -15.54 -3.20 4.27
C ASN A 196 -14.17 -2.53 4.05
N LEU A 197 -14.16 -1.25 3.68
CA LEU A 197 -12.94 -0.52 3.40
C LEU A 197 -12.08 -0.28 4.65
N ILE A 198 -12.68 -0.02 5.81
CA ILE A 198 -11.97 0.08 7.10
C ILE A 198 -11.22 -1.21 7.40
N LYS A 199 -11.86 -2.38 7.23
CA LYS A 199 -11.22 -3.68 7.45
C LYS A 199 -10.07 -3.92 6.46
N ARG A 200 -10.26 -3.53 5.19
CA ARG A 200 -9.25 -3.68 4.13
C ARG A 200 -8.04 -2.77 4.39
N PHE A 201 -8.27 -1.51 4.72
CA PHE A 201 -7.24 -0.48 4.84
C PHE A 201 -6.64 -0.33 6.24
N ASP A 202 -7.30 -0.82 7.29
CA ASP A 202 -6.86 -0.73 8.68
C ASP A 202 -6.64 0.75 9.13
N PHE A 203 -7.60 1.60 8.72
CA PHE A 203 -7.80 2.97 9.19
C PHE A 203 -9.27 3.37 8.97
N SER A 204 -9.74 4.37 9.72
CA SER A 204 -11.15 4.77 9.80
C SER A 204 -11.42 6.09 9.08
N CYS A 205 -12.58 6.24 8.45
CA CYS A 205 -13.03 7.48 7.81
C CYS A 205 -13.70 8.48 8.79
N CYS A 206 -14.04 8.01 9.99
CA CYS A 206 -14.67 8.80 11.05
C CYS A 206 -14.32 8.23 12.43
N ASN A 207 -14.54 9.01 13.49
CA ASN A 207 -14.31 8.62 14.89
C ASN A 207 -15.58 8.06 15.58
N SER A 208 -16.58 7.64 14.79
CA SER A 208 -17.87 7.16 15.29
C SER A 208 -17.69 5.84 16.06
N ALA A 209 -17.91 5.88 17.37
CA ALA A 209 -17.82 4.69 18.23
C ALA A 209 -18.91 3.64 17.91
N ASN A 210 -20.01 4.06 17.27
CA ASN A 210 -21.19 3.22 17.03
C ASN A 210 -21.20 2.56 15.64
N ASN A 211 -20.08 2.60 14.90
CA ASN A 211 -20.00 2.14 13.50
C ASN A 211 -21.06 2.74 12.57
N LYS A 212 -21.66 3.88 12.96
CA LYS A 212 -22.60 4.60 12.10
C LYS A 212 -21.79 5.51 11.18
N HIS A 213 -21.89 5.25 9.89
CA HIS A 213 -21.28 6.05 8.84
C HIS A 213 -22.27 7.05 8.26
N PHE A 214 -21.77 8.25 7.96
CA PHE A 214 -22.53 9.34 7.32
C PHE A 214 -22.20 9.41 5.83
N PRO A 215 -23.01 10.09 5.00
CA PRO A 215 -22.72 10.29 3.57
C PRO A 215 -21.29 10.77 3.29
N ASP A 216 -20.75 11.65 4.14
CA ASP A 216 -19.36 12.13 4.04
C ASP A 216 -18.32 11.01 4.09
N CYS A 217 -18.60 9.89 4.78
CA CYS A 217 -17.69 8.74 4.83
C CYS A 217 -17.52 8.11 3.44
N TYR A 218 -18.60 7.99 2.68
CA TYR A 218 -18.58 7.47 1.31
C TYR A 218 -17.81 8.40 0.38
N MET A 219 -18.04 9.72 0.49
CA MET A 219 -17.27 10.71 -0.27
C MET A 219 -15.77 10.65 0.03
N LYS A 220 -15.37 10.48 1.29
CA LYS A 220 -13.95 10.32 1.65
C LYS A 220 -13.33 9.09 0.99
N TRP A 221 -14.04 7.96 0.98
CA TRP A 221 -13.57 6.74 0.32
C TRP A 221 -13.50 6.88 -1.20
N GLU A 222 -14.46 7.56 -1.82
CA GLU A 222 -14.40 7.85 -3.26
C GLU A 222 -13.23 8.79 -3.60
N ASN A 223 -13.00 9.83 -2.79
CA ASN A 223 -11.83 10.69 -2.94
C ASN A 223 -10.52 9.91 -2.80
N LEU A 224 -10.45 8.95 -1.85
CA LEU A 224 -9.29 8.08 -1.73
C LEU A 224 -9.12 7.18 -2.98
N LYS A 225 -10.20 6.62 -3.50
CA LYS A 225 -10.16 5.82 -4.73
C LYS A 225 -9.64 6.65 -5.91
N GLN A 226 -10.16 7.86 -6.10
CA GLN A 226 -9.72 8.78 -7.15
C GLN A 226 -8.25 9.15 -6.99
N TYR A 227 -7.84 9.49 -5.76
CA TYR A 227 -6.44 9.76 -5.44
C TYR A 227 -5.54 8.59 -5.82
N LEU A 228 -5.91 7.38 -5.40
CA LEU A 228 -5.12 6.19 -5.66
C LEU A 228 -5.04 5.82 -7.14
N LYS A 229 -6.11 6.07 -7.90
CA LYS A 229 -6.24 5.67 -9.32
C LYS A 229 -5.60 6.68 -10.27
N VAL A 230 -5.62 7.97 -9.94
CA VAL A 230 -5.19 9.06 -10.82
C VAL A 230 -4.20 10.00 -10.13
N GLU A 231 -4.62 10.72 -9.09
CA GLU A 231 -3.87 11.87 -8.57
C GLU A 231 -2.50 11.47 -7.97
N MET A 232 -2.39 10.27 -7.39
CA MET A 232 -1.10 9.75 -6.90
C MET A 232 -0.09 9.59 -8.03
N MET A 233 -0.54 9.25 -9.25
CA MET A 233 0.33 9.10 -10.41
C MET A 233 0.79 10.45 -10.96
N GLU A 234 -0.08 11.47 -10.87
CA GLU A 234 0.28 12.86 -11.16
C GLU A 234 1.30 13.38 -10.15
N ASP A 235 1.09 13.13 -8.86
CA ASP A 235 2.02 13.50 -7.78
C ASP A 235 3.40 12.86 -7.95
N LEU A 236 3.45 11.64 -8.51
CA LEU A 236 4.70 10.93 -8.81
C LEU A 236 5.35 11.40 -10.13
N GLY A 237 4.65 12.21 -10.93
CA GLY A 237 5.08 12.63 -12.26
C GLY A 237 5.16 11.47 -13.26
N VAL A 238 4.28 10.47 -13.11
CA VAL A 238 4.14 9.33 -14.02
C VAL A 238 3.17 9.66 -15.15
N ILE A 239 2.11 10.41 -14.84
CA ILE A 239 1.13 10.91 -15.81
C ILE A 239 1.22 12.44 -15.84
N ALA A 240 1.05 13.05 -17.01
CA ALA A 240 0.94 14.50 -17.10
C ALA A 240 -0.33 14.95 -16.38
N SER A 241 -0.21 15.92 -15.48
CA SER A 241 -1.36 16.49 -14.78
C SER A 241 -2.33 17.09 -15.81
N CYS A 242 -3.55 16.59 -15.87
CA CYS A 242 -4.61 17.25 -16.63
C CYS A 242 -5.12 18.44 -15.80
N VAL A 243 -4.31 19.49 -15.67
CA VAL A 243 -4.82 20.78 -15.21
C VAL A 243 -5.63 21.34 -16.37
N SER A 244 -6.90 20.96 -16.43
CA SER A 244 -7.89 21.71 -17.20
C SER A 244 -7.89 23.13 -16.65
N ASN A 245 -7.33 24.07 -17.40
CA ASN A 245 -7.68 25.48 -17.31
C ASN A 245 -9.16 25.62 -17.71
N ALA A 246 -10.07 25.10 -16.89
CA ALA A 246 -11.50 25.32 -16.99
C ALA A 246 -11.85 26.57 -16.17
N SER A 247 -11.27 27.70 -16.58
CA SER A 247 -11.70 29.02 -16.19
C SER A 247 -11.96 29.77 -17.50
N ASN A 248 -13.24 30.05 -17.75
CA ASN A 248 -13.80 30.77 -18.89
C ASN A 248 -14.06 29.93 -20.15
N GLN A 249 -15.12 29.12 -20.11
CA GLN A 249 -16.00 29.07 -21.27
C GLN A 249 -17.41 29.38 -20.80
N GLU A 250 -17.90 30.49 -21.34
CA GLU A 250 -19.18 31.10 -21.04
C GLU A 250 -20.32 30.12 -21.27
N VAL A 251 -21.27 30.14 -20.34
CA VAL A 251 -22.59 29.55 -20.51
C VAL A 251 -23.26 30.32 -21.65
N SER A 252 -23.24 29.79 -22.86
CA SER A 252 -24.06 30.27 -23.97
C SER A 252 -25.00 29.17 -24.45
N GLY A 253 -26.30 29.49 -24.39
CA GLY A 253 -27.34 28.88 -25.23
C GLY A 253 -27.78 27.47 -24.88
N PHE A 254 -28.48 27.29 -23.76
CA PHE A 254 -29.46 26.20 -23.66
C PHE A 254 -30.75 26.66 -24.36
N GLU A 255 -30.85 26.41 -25.67
CA GLU A 255 -32.11 26.56 -26.39
C GLU A 255 -33.04 25.39 -26.02
N PHE A 256 -34.14 25.75 -25.38
CA PHE A 256 -35.22 24.90 -24.95
C PHE A 256 -36.08 24.55 -26.17
N PHE A 257 -35.91 23.35 -26.74
CA PHE A 257 -36.86 22.83 -27.72
C PHE A 257 -38.10 22.31 -26.98
N THR A 258 -39.20 23.07 -27.07
CA THR A 258 -40.55 22.54 -26.86
C THR A 258 -40.97 21.82 -28.13
N ASP A 259 -41.06 20.49 -28.07
CA ASP A 259 -41.80 19.74 -29.08
C ASP A 259 -43.30 19.90 -28.79
N ASP A 260 -43.95 20.63 -29.69
CA ASP A 260 -45.40 20.69 -29.85
C ASP A 260 -45.92 19.29 -30.23
N PHE A 261 -46.67 18.67 -29.32
CA PHE A 261 -47.61 17.62 -29.67
C PHE A 261 -48.91 18.28 -30.12
N THR A 262 -49.18 18.29 -31.42
CA THR A 262 -50.53 18.49 -31.96
C THR A 262 -51.17 17.14 -32.28
N ASP A 263 -52.46 17.07 -31.97
CA ASP A 263 -53.42 15.95 -31.99
C ASP A 263 -53.35 14.94 -33.17
#